data_AF-A0A1H6UEZ3-F1
#
_entry.id   AF-A0A1H6UEZ3-F1
#
_cell.length_a   1.000
_cell.length_b   1.000
_cell.length_c   1.000
_cell.angle_alpha   90.00
_cell.angle_beta   90.00
_cell.angle_gamma   90.00
#
_symmetry.space_group_name_H-M   'P 1'
#
loop_
_entity.id
_entity.type
_entity.pdbx_description
1 polymer ?
#
loop_
_entity_poly.entity_id
_entity_poly.type
_entity_poly.pdbx_seq_one_letter_code
_entity_poly.pdbx_strand_id
1 'polypeptide(L)'
;MMINSILSLVLACFLLVLGGYLAVLSWPKRQEEPDLDAVGDDGLFDGWDGFTSGERKKRLAVYQRRVRARIAEQERAWLQVRLREYAKG
;
A
#
# COMPACT_ATOMS: atom_id res chain seq x y z
N MET A 1 -10.36 -43.61 1.51
CA MET A 1 -10.28 -42.42 2.39
C MET A 1 -8.85 -41.89 2.56
N MET A 2 -7.80 -42.72 2.65
CA MET A 2 -6.40 -42.26 2.83
C MET A 2 -5.81 -41.45 1.66
N ILE A 3 -6.18 -41.76 0.41
CA ILE A 3 -5.67 -41.07 -0.80
C ILE A 3 -6.07 -39.58 -0.80
N ASN A 4 -7.28 -39.27 -0.34
CA ASN A 4 -7.76 -37.89 -0.28
C ASN A 4 -7.02 -37.08 0.80
N SER A 5 -6.64 -37.71 1.91
CA SER A 5 -5.86 -37.07 2.97
C SER A 5 -4.44 -36.74 2.50
N ILE A 6 -3.81 -37.64 1.75
CA ILE A 6 -2.46 -37.40 1.19
C ILE A 6 -2.52 -36.29 0.14
N LEU A 7 -3.52 -36.31 -0.75
CA LEU A 7 -3.70 -35.28 -1.76
C LEU A 7 -3.95 -33.90 -1.11
N SER A 8 -4.77 -33.86 -0.05
CA SER A 8 -5.04 -32.64 0.71
C SER A 8 -3.78 -32.08 1.39
N LEU A 9 -2.91 -32.95 1.91
CA LEU A 9 -1.69 -32.54 2.59
C LEU A 9 -0.67 -31.96 1.59
N VAL A 10 -0.54 -32.58 0.41
CA VAL A 10 0.32 -32.07 -0.67
C VAL A 10 -0.18 -30.72 -1.18
N LEU A 11 -1.50 -30.57 -1.38
CA LEU A 11 -2.10 -29.32 -1.81
C LEU A 11 -1.86 -28.20 -0.79
N ALA A 12 -2.05 -28.49 0.51
CA ALA A 12 -1.82 -27.52 1.58
C ALA A 12 -0.35 -27.09 1.64
N CYS A 13 0.60 -28.02 1.54
CA CYS A 13 2.03 -27.69 1.45
C CYS A 13 2.34 -26.81 0.24
N PHE A 14 1.76 -27.12 -0.92
CA PHE A 14 1.99 -26.34 -2.13
C PHE A 14 1.46 -24.90 -2.00
N LEU A 15 0.28 -24.73 -1.41
CA LEU A 15 -0.30 -23.42 -1.14
C LEU A 15 0.50 -22.61 -0.12
N LEU A 16 1.05 -23.25 0.92
CA LEU A 16 1.93 -22.58 1.89
C LEU A 16 3.24 -22.12 1.27
N VAL A 17 3.87 -22.96 0.44
CA VAL A 17 5.10 -22.61 -0.27
C VAL A 17 4.86 -21.50 -1.28
N LEU A 18 3.75 -21.56 -2.04
CA LEU A 18 3.40 -20.54 -3.01
C LEU A 18 3.04 -19.21 -2.32
N GLY A 19 2.28 -19.26 -1.22
CA GLY A 19 1.97 -18.09 -0.40
C GLY A 19 3.21 -17.45 0.22
N GLY A 20 4.14 -18.26 0.74
CA GLY A 20 5.42 -17.79 1.26
C GLY A 20 6.31 -17.19 0.17
N TYR A 21 6.37 -17.82 -1.00
CA TYR A 21 7.13 -17.31 -2.16
C TYR A 21 6.57 -15.98 -2.67
N LEU A 22 5.25 -15.85 -2.76
CA LEU A 22 4.58 -14.60 -3.11
C LEU A 22 4.79 -13.51 -2.04
N ALA A 23 4.84 -13.89 -0.76
CA ALA A 23 5.14 -12.97 0.34
C ALA A 23 6.61 -12.48 0.33
N VAL A 24 7.54 -13.34 -0.10
CA VAL A 24 8.95 -12.96 -0.27
C VAL A 24 9.16 -12.09 -1.51
N LEU A 25 8.47 -12.38 -2.61
CA LEU A 25 8.43 -11.52 -3.80
C LEU A 25 7.76 -10.16 -3.52
N SER A 26 6.78 -10.13 -2.62
CA SER A 26 6.12 -8.89 -2.21
C SER A 26 6.90 -8.10 -1.16
N TRP A 27 7.95 -8.70 -0.58
CA TRP A 27 8.87 -7.98 0.29
C TRP A 27 9.64 -6.96 -0.55
N PRO A 28 9.44 -5.64 -0.34
CA PRO A 28 10.17 -4.65 -1.09
C PRO A 28 11.65 -4.82 -0.75
N LYS A 29 12.44 -5.19 -1.75
CA LYS A 29 13.90 -5.18 -1.70
C LYS A 29 14.30 -3.76 -1.27
N ARG A 30 14.77 -3.63 -0.03
CA ARG A 30 15.19 -2.37 0.58
C ARG A 30 16.49 -1.91 -0.10
N GLN A 31 16.37 -1.44 -1.33
CA GLN A 31 17.32 -0.46 -1.84
C GLN A 31 17.14 0.80 -1.00
N GLU A 32 18.23 1.40 -0.55
CA GLU A 32 18.24 2.77 -0.05
C GLU A 32 17.69 3.67 -1.14
N GLU A 33 16.36 3.80 -1.19
CA GLU A 33 15.72 4.81 -2.00
C GLU A 33 15.80 6.14 -1.28
N PRO A 34 15.92 7.24 -2.04
CA PRO A 34 15.77 8.58 -1.47
C PRO A 34 14.45 8.64 -0.69
N ASP A 35 14.45 9.34 0.44
CA ASP A 35 13.25 9.49 1.27
C ASP A 35 12.18 10.31 0.52
N LEU A 36 11.36 9.60 -0.27
CA LEU A 36 10.28 10.17 -1.06
C LEU A 36 9.19 10.78 -0.17
N ASP A 37 9.11 10.38 1.09
CA ASP A 37 8.15 10.95 2.05
C ASP A 37 8.53 12.38 2.45
N ALA A 38 9.80 12.77 2.36
CA ALA A 38 10.28 14.13 2.65
C ALA A 38 10.13 15.12 1.47
N VAL A 39 9.95 14.63 0.24
CA VAL A 39 9.87 15.48 -0.98
C VAL A 39 8.44 15.94 -1.21
N GLY A 40 8.22 17.23 -1.49
CA GLY A 40 6.89 17.75 -1.85
C GLY A 40 6.30 17.12 -3.11
N ASP A 41 4.99 17.29 -3.35
CA ASP A 41 4.31 16.66 -4.49
C ASP A 41 4.91 17.12 -5.84
N ASP A 42 5.37 18.37 -5.94
CA ASP A 42 6.00 18.92 -7.16
C ASP A 42 7.34 18.25 -7.48
N GLY A 43 8.17 18.00 -6.45
CA GLY A 43 9.45 17.31 -6.61
C GLY A 43 9.31 15.79 -6.77
N LEU A 44 8.15 15.23 -6.41
CA LEU A 44 7.89 13.80 -6.51
C LEU A 44 7.81 13.33 -7.97
N PHE A 45 7.43 14.22 -8.89
CA PHE A 45 7.27 13.92 -10.32
C PHE A 45 8.30 14.62 -11.21
N ASP A 46 9.28 15.32 -10.63
CA ASP A 46 10.34 15.96 -11.42
C ASP A 46 11.13 14.91 -12.22
N GLY A 47 11.35 15.16 -13.51
CA GLY A 47 11.99 14.21 -14.42
C GLY A 47 11.19 12.93 -14.72
N TRP A 48 9.84 12.97 -14.63
CA TRP A 48 8.95 11.80 -14.79
C TRP A 48 9.27 10.89 -15.99
N ASP A 49 9.61 11.50 -17.13
CA ASP A 49 9.89 10.78 -18.37
C ASP A 49 11.17 9.93 -18.27
N GLY A 50 12.12 10.30 -17.41
CA GLY A 50 13.36 9.57 -17.16
C GLY A 50 13.20 8.36 -16.24
N PHE A 51 12.06 8.22 -15.55
CA PHE A 51 11.84 7.11 -14.63
C PHE A 51 11.46 5.81 -15.33
N THR A 52 11.97 4.71 -14.79
CA THR A 52 11.51 3.35 -15.11
C THR A 52 10.08 3.14 -14.63
N SER A 53 9.39 2.13 -15.18
CA SER A 53 8.03 1.78 -14.75
C SER A 53 7.94 1.44 -13.25
N GLY A 54 8.99 0.86 -12.68
CA GLY A 54 9.08 0.56 -11.24
C GLY A 54 9.11 1.82 -10.38
N GLU A 55 9.99 2.78 -10.71
CA GLU A 55 10.12 4.04 -9.98
C GLU A 55 8.84 4.88 -10.06
N ARG A 56 8.22 4.94 -11.24
CA ARG A 56 6.92 5.61 -11.45
C ARG A 56 5.85 5.02 -10.54
N LYS A 57 5.77 3.68 -10.45
CA LYS A 57 4.79 2.99 -9.59
C LYS A 57 5.00 3.31 -8.10
N LYS A 58 6.26 3.37 -7.64
CA LYS A 58 6.58 3.71 -6.25
C LYS A 58 6.22 5.16 -5.92
N ARG A 59 6.63 6.10 -6.77
CA ARG A 59 6.29 7.54 -6.61
C ARG A 59 4.77 7.76 -6.63
N LEU A 60 4.05 7.07 -7.52
CA LEU A 60 2.59 7.13 -7.54
C LEU A 60 1.96 6.56 -6.26
N ALA A 61 2.50 5.47 -5.71
CA ALA A 61 2.00 4.91 -4.46
C ALA A 61 2.16 5.88 -3.27
N VAL A 62 3.30 6.58 -3.19
CA VAL A 62 3.54 7.63 -2.19
C VAL A 62 2.53 8.76 -2.35
N TYR A 63 2.34 9.27 -3.57
CA TYR A 63 1.36 10.31 -3.85
C TYR A 63 -0.07 9.89 -3.45
N GLN A 64 -0.49 8.69 -3.85
CA GLN A 64 -1.81 8.16 -3.50
C GLN A 64 -2.00 8.05 -1.99
N ARG A 65 -0.98 7.62 -1.25
CA ARG A 65 -1.02 7.56 0.22
C ARG A 65 -1.25 8.94 0.82
N ARG A 66 -0.54 9.97 0.35
CA ARG A 66 -0.69 11.36 0.82
C ARG A 66 -2.08 11.92 0.52
N VAL A 67 -2.56 11.72 -0.70
CA VAL A 67 -3.91 12.15 -1.10
C VAL A 67 -4.96 11.52 -0.19
N ARG A 68 -4.88 10.21 0.06
CA ARG A 68 -5.80 9.53 0.98
C ARG A 68 -5.72 10.06 2.41
N ALA A 69 -4.51 10.36 2.91
CA ALA A 69 -4.33 10.93 4.23
C ALA A 69 -5.01 12.31 4.34
N ARG A 70 -4.80 13.19 3.36
CA ARG A 70 -5.45 14.52 3.30
C ARG A 70 -6.97 14.40 3.27
N ILE A 71 -7.52 13.48 2.47
CA ILE A 71 -8.97 13.22 2.41
C ILE A 71 -9.47 12.77 3.79
N ALA A 72 -8.79 11.80 4.42
CA ALA A 72 -9.20 11.30 5.74
C ALA A 72 -9.16 12.41 6.82
N GLU A 73 -8.19 13.31 6.76
CA GLU A 73 -8.13 14.47 7.66
C GLU A 73 -9.28 15.46 7.41
N GLN A 74 -9.57 15.75 6.15
CA GLN A 74 -10.70 16.61 5.78
C GLN A 74 -12.04 16.02 6.22
N GLU A 75 -12.25 14.72 6.01
CA GLU A 75 -13.46 14.02 6.46
C GLU A 75 -13.60 14.05 7.98
N ARG A 76 -12.49 13.81 8.72
CA ARG A 76 -12.49 13.92 10.20
C ARG A 76 -12.84 15.32 10.66
N ALA A 77 -12.25 16.35 10.07
CA ALA A 77 -12.54 17.74 10.41
C ALA A 77 -14.02 18.07 10.15
N TRP A 78 -14.54 17.66 9.00
CA TRP A 78 -15.95 17.84 8.65
C TRP A 78 -16.89 17.13 9.65
N LEU A 79 -16.58 15.88 10.02
CA LEU A 79 -17.35 15.12 11.02
C LEU A 79 -17.33 15.78 12.39
N GLN A 80 -16.19 16.31 12.83
CA GLN A 80 -16.09 17.02 14.11
C GLN A 80 -16.97 18.27 14.17
N VAL A 81 -17.02 19.03 13.08
CA VAL A 81 -17.91 20.20 12.98
C VAL A 81 -19.37 19.78 13.09
N ARG A 82 -19.78 18.77 12.30
CA ARG A 82 -21.15 18.23 12.33
C ARG A 82 -21.55 17.72 13.72
N LEU A 83 -20.69 16.96 14.39
CA LEU A 83 -20.96 16.45 15.73
C LEU A 83 -21.16 17.59 16.74
N ARG A 84 -20.36 18.66 16.65
CA ARG A 84 -20.50 19.84 17.50
C ARG A 84 -21.81 20.59 17.24
N GLU A 85 -22.29 20.63 15.99
CA GLU A 85 -23.60 21.20 15.65
C GLU A 85 -24.74 20.38 16.27
N TYR A 86 -24.70 19.04 16.15
CA TYR A 86 -25.70 18.17 16.77
C TYR A 86 -25.71 18.26 18.30
N ALA A 87 -24.56 18.47 18.94
CA ALA A 87 -24.49 18.60 20.40
C ALA A 87 -25.02 19.95 20.94
N LYS A 88 -25.30 20.93 20.07
CA LYS A 88 -25.83 22.25 20.44
C LYS A 88 -27.35 22.36 20.30
N GLY A 89 -27.99 21.41 19.63
CA GLY A 89 -29.45 21.30 19.52
C GLY A 89 -30.00 20.28 20.51
#